data_AF-A0A314Y3A8-F1
#
_entry.id   AF-A0A314Y3A8-F1
#
_cell.length_a   1.000
_cell.length_b   1.000
_cell.length_c   1.000
_cell.angle_alpha   90.00
_cell.angle_beta   90.00
_cell.angle_gamma   90.00
#
_symmetry.space_group_name_H-M   'P 1'
#
loop_
_entity.id
_entity.type
_entity.pdbx_description
1 polymer ?
#
loop_
_entity_poly.entity_id
_entity_poly.type
_entity_poly.pdbx_seq_one_letter_code
_entity_poly.pdbx_strand_id
1 'polypeptide(L)'
;MDSPAATPESIFLEDFGQKVDLTRRIREVLVNYPEGTTVLKELIQNADDAGATTVRLCLDRRFHGTDSLLSETLAPWQGPALLAYNDAVFTEEDFVSISRIGGSSKHGQASKTGRFGVGFNSVYHLTDLPSFVSGKYVFFPYCAFGCDMKTQFAGTLFRFPLRNAEQAATSKLSRQEYSQDDLSSLFLQLYEEGVFTLLFLKNVLRIEMYVWEAWDNEPRKLYSCSVGSASDDIVWHRQAALRFPKSLNSTESQVDCYSVDFLSESTIGTQSEKKTDSFYLVQTLASTSSRIGSFAATASKEYDIHLLPWASVAACISDNSAHNDALKLGRAFCFLPLPVKDWPHCANLEGGKWVSPVEAFLHDEEVTKSKELGEALIVLGMPIVCLPNVLFNMLLKYASSFQQKVVTPDTVRCFLRDCRSVSTLGKYFKLVLLEYCLEDLLDDDVGTHAYNLPLLPLANGEFGSLSDAQRNFIFYLQ
;
A
#
# COMPACT_ATOMS: atom_id res chain seq x y z
N MET A 1 9.42 -83.17 -10.83
CA MET A 1 9.05 -81.92 -11.50
C MET A 1 8.58 -81.00 -10.39
N ASP A 2 9.45 -80.10 -9.93
CA ASP A 2 9.04 -79.01 -9.04
C ASP A 2 9.87 -77.79 -9.44
N SER A 3 9.17 -76.80 -9.99
CA SER A 3 9.71 -75.52 -10.42
C SER A 3 10.10 -74.67 -9.20
N PRO A 4 11.18 -73.89 -9.24
CA PRO A 4 11.49 -72.97 -8.15
C PRO A 4 10.48 -71.82 -8.13
N ALA A 5 9.98 -71.52 -6.94
CA ALA A 5 9.04 -70.45 -6.68
C ALA A 5 9.62 -69.09 -7.10
N ALA A 6 8.84 -68.33 -7.88
CA ALA A 6 9.14 -66.95 -8.21
C ALA A 6 9.14 -66.10 -6.93
N THR A 7 10.24 -65.39 -6.68
CA THR A 7 10.28 -64.27 -5.74
C THR A 7 9.31 -63.18 -6.19
N PRO A 8 8.57 -62.52 -5.27
CA PRO A 8 7.70 -61.42 -5.67
C PRO A 8 8.57 -60.29 -6.20
N GLU A 9 8.39 -59.93 -7.48
CA GLU A 9 8.94 -58.69 -8.01
C GLU A 9 8.39 -57.53 -7.15
N SER A 10 9.29 -56.90 -6.40
CA SER A 10 8.99 -55.62 -5.78
C SER A 10 8.71 -54.64 -6.91
N ILE A 11 7.45 -54.27 -7.07
CA ILE A 11 7.03 -53.21 -7.97
C ILE A 11 7.70 -51.92 -7.47
N PHE A 12 8.87 -51.59 -8.04
CA PHE A 12 9.47 -50.27 -7.92
C PHE A 12 8.62 -49.33 -8.75
N LEU A 13 7.60 -48.74 -8.13
CA LEU A 13 6.97 -47.54 -8.66
C LEU A 13 8.00 -46.41 -8.58
N GLU A 14 8.67 -46.15 -9.70
CA GLU A 14 9.49 -44.94 -9.85
C GLU A 14 8.55 -43.72 -9.88
N ASP A 15 8.87 -42.72 -9.04
CA ASP A 15 8.18 -41.44 -9.01
C ASP A 15 8.39 -40.70 -10.35
N PHE A 16 7.40 -40.84 -11.24
CA PHE A 16 7.37 -40.24 -12.57
C PHE A 16 6.54 -38.96 -12.54
N GLY A 17 7.21 -37.82 -12.61
CA GLY A 17 6.57 -36.50 -12.60
C GLY A 17 7.50 -35.40 -13.08
N GLN A 18 6.95 -34.21 -13.30
CA GLN A 18 7.73 -33.03 -13.63
C GLN A 18 8.51 -32.54 -12.40
N LYS A 19 9.82 -32.29 -12.56
CA LYS A 19 10.68 -31.73 -11.50
C LYS A 19 11.04 -30.30 -11.85
N VAL A 20 10.96 -29.40 -10.88
CA VAL A 20 11.37 -27.99 -11.02
C VAL A 20 12.66 -27.79 -10.22
N ASP A 21 13.69 -27.25 -10.86
CA ASP A 21 14.92 -26.86 -10.18
C ASP A 21 14.65 -25.64 -9.29
N LEU A 22 14.92 -25.79 -7.98
CA LEU A 22 14.71 -24.75 -6.99
C LEU A 22 15.48 -23.46 -7.31
N THR A 23 16.72 -23.60 -7.77
CA THR A 23 17.56 -22.44 -8.13
C THR A 23 16.98 -21.70 -9.32
N ARG A 24 16.40 -22.43 -10.28
CA ARG A 24 15.70 -21.82 -11.41
C ARG A 24 14.48 -21.05 -10.95
N ARG A 25 13.69 -21.63 -10.04
CA ARG A 25 12.50 -20.96 -9.52
C ARG A 25 12.84 -19.67 -8.75
N ILE A 26 13.90 -19.70 -7.94
CA ILE A 26 14.39 -18.50 -7.24
C ILE A 26 14.85 -17.44 -8.25
N ARG A 27 15.61 -17.81 -9.28
CA ARG A 27 16.03 -16.88 -10.35
C ARG A 27 14.83 -16.20 -11.03
N GLU A 28 13.79 -16.97 -11.34
CA GLU A 28 12.56 -16.42 -11.92
C GLU A 28 11.88 -15.41 -10.98
N VAL A 29 11.93 -15.63 -9.66
CA VAL A 29 11.43 -14.65 -8.68
C VAL A 29 12.31 -13.40 -8.68
N LEU A 30 13.64 -13.54 -8.63
CA LEU A 30 14.56 -12.39 -8.59
C LEU A 30 14.43 -11.47 -9.81
N VAL A 31 14.14 -12.02 -11.00
CA VAL A 31 13.90 -11.21 -12.21
C VAL A 31 12.61 -10.38 -12.11
N ASN A 32 11.59 -10.88 -11.42
CA ASN A 32 10.30 -10.19 -11.27
C ASN A 32 10.25 -9.22 -10.08
N TYR A 33 11.24 -9.30 -9.18
CA TYR A 33 11.38 -8.43 -8.02
C TYR A 33 12.68 -7.64 -8.16
N PRO A 34 12.65 -6.48 -8.84
CA PRO A 34 13.87 -5.73 -9.13
C PRO A 34 14.60 -5.30 -7.86
N GLU A 35 15.90 -5.14 -8.01
CA GLU A 35 16.85 -4.73 -6.97
C GLU A 35 16.44 -3.39 -6.32
N GLY A 36 16.98 -3.14 -5.12
CA GLY A 36 16.74 -1.91 -4.37
C GLY A 36 16.18 -2.16 -2.97
N THR A 37 15.44 -1.18 -2.45
CA THR A 37 14.88 -1.21 -1.09
C THR A 37 13.81 -2.29 -0.89
N THR A 38 13.34 -2.93 -1.96
CA THR A 38 12.35 -4.03 -1.94
C THR A 38 12.73 -5.12 -0.93
N VAL A 39 13.99 -5.55 -0.89
CA VAL A 39 14.44 -6.60 0.04
C VAL A 39 14.23 -6.19 1.50
N LEU A 40 14.54 -4.95 1.83
CA LEU A 40 14.40 -4.42 3.19
C LEU A 40 12.92 -4.25 3.56
N LYS A 41 12.10 -3.75 2.61
CA LYS A 41 10.66 -3.60 2.78
C LYS A 41 9.96 -4.94 2.99
N GLU A 42 10.35 -6.00 2.27
CA GLU A 42 9.82 -7.35 2.48
C GLU A 42 10.16 -7.89 3.87
N LEU A 43 11.38 -7.64 4.39
CA LEU A 43 11.76 -8.02 5.75
C LEU A 43 10.94 -7.26 6.81
N ILE A 44 10.71 -5.97 6.60
CA ILE A 44 9.84 -5.14 7.45
C ILE A 44 8.40 -5.66 7.40
N GLN A 45 7.90 -6.02 6.22
CA GLN A 45 6.56 -6.55 6.04
C GLN A 45 6.37 -7.89 6.75
N ASN A 46 7.38 -8.77 6.67
CA ASN A 46 7.36 -10.05 7.37
C ASN A 46 7.34 -9.86 8.89
N ALA A 47 8.09 -8.87 9.40
CA ALA A 47 8.04 -8.50 10.82
C ALA A 47 6.65 -7.96 11.22
N ASP A 48 6.05 -7.09 10.40
CA ASP A 48 4.70 -6.56 10.63
C ASP A 48 3.63 -7.66 10.64
N ASP A 49 3.68 -8.59 9.68
CA ASP A 49 2.82 -9.76 9.59
C ASP A 49 2.98 -10.69 10.81
N ALA A 50 4.16 -10.72 11.44
CA ALA A 50 4.46 -11.47 12.66
C ALA A 50 4.05 -10.74 13.94
N GLY A 51 3.59 -9.48 13.84
CA GLY A 51 3.19 -8.67 14.99
C GLY A 51 4.35 -7.95 15.70
N ALA A 52 5.51 -7.82 15.05
CA ALA A 52 6.63 -7.06 15.60
C ALA A 52 6.28 -5.58 15.74
N THR A 53 6.81 -4.93 16.77
CA THR A 53 6.70 -3.48 16.97
C THR A 53 7.95 -2.73 16.52
N THR A 54 9.10 -3.41 16.55
CA THR A 54 10.40 -2.81 16.26
C THR A 54 11.19 -3.67 15.29
N VAL A 55 11.70 -3.05 14.22
CA VAL A 55 12.61 -3.66 13.26
C VAL A 55 13.96 -2.95 13.32
N ARG A 56 15.05 -3.72 13.40
CA ARG A 56 16.43 -3.19 13.33
C ARG A 56 17.17 -3.83 12.17
N LEU A 57 17.68 -3.00 11.27
CA LEU A 57 18.52 -3.42 10.16
C LEU A 57 19.94 -2.95 10.45
N CYS A 58 20.93 -3.81 10.25
CA CYS A 58 22.31 -3.47 10.55
C CYS A 58 23.27 -3.98 9.49
N LEU A 59 24.10 -3.07 8.98
CA LEU A 59 25.27 -3.42 8.21
C LEU A 59 26.37 -3.85 9.19
N ASP A 60 26.59 -5.16 9.30
CA ASP A 60 27.69 -5.72 10.07
C ASP A 60 28.92 -5.82 9.16
N ARG A 61 29.96 -5.03 9.46
CA ARG A 61 31.21 -4.99 8.68
C ARG A 61 32.27 -5.96 9.20
N ARG A 62 31.97 -6.73 10.25
CA ARG A 62 32.91 -7.67 10.86
C ARG A 62 33.16 -8.89 9.99
N PHE A 63 34.35 -9.45 10.18
CA PHE A 63 34.72 -10.78 9.71
C PHE A 63 34.83 -11.71 10.92
N HIS A 64 34.32 -12.93 10.78
CA HIS A 64 34.36 -13.95 11.82
C HIS A 64 35.38 -15.04 11.48
N GLY A 65 35.88 -15.71 12.52
CA GLY A 65 36.85 -16.79 12.36
C GLY A 65 36.28 -18.01 11.63
N THR A 66 37.17 -18.74 10.97
CA THR A 66 36.82 -19.89 10.12
C THR A 66 37.25 -21.24 10.71
N ASP A 67 37.84 -21.24 11.91
CA ASP A 67 38.53 -22.40 12.49
C ASP A 67 37.58 -23.46 13.10
N SER A 68 36.33 -23.11 13.38
CA SER A 68 35.34 -23.97 14.07
C SER A 68 34.02 -24.07 13.30
N LEU A 69 34.11 -24.05 11.97
CA LEU A 69 32.94 -24.17 11.10
C LEU A 69 32.50 -25.63 10.96
N LEU A 70 31.20 -25.84 10.77
CA LEU A 70 30.64 -27.16 10.47
C LEU A 70 31.15 -27.74 9.14
N SER A 71 31.62 -26.87 8.24
CA SER A 71 32.21 -27.21 6.94
C SER A 71 33.09 -26.06 6.46
N GLU A 72 34.21 -26.37 5.80
CA GLU A 72 35.09 -25.40 5.15
C GLU A 72 34.37 -24.57 4.07
N THR A 73 33.32 -25.12 3.47
CA THR A 73 32.49 -24.42 2.47
C THR A 73 31.77 -23.18 3.03
N LEU A 74 31.74 -23.02 4.36
CA LEU A 74 31.12 -21.90 5.04
C LEU A 74 32.08 -20.74 5.30
N ALA A 75 33.39 -20.96 5.13
CA ALA A 75 34.41 -19.93 5.35
C ALA A 75 34.18 -18.66 4.51
N PRO A 76 33.78 -18.76 3.22
CA PRO A 76 33.47 -17.57 2.42
C PRO A 76 32.29 -16.73 2.95
N TRP A 77 31.44 -17.29 3.81
CA TRP A 77 30.23 -16.64 4.33
C TRP A 77 30.42 -16.01 5.72
N GLN A 78 31.65 -15.95 6.23
CA GLN A 78 32.00 -15.35 7.53
C GLN A 78 32.31 -13.85 7.45
N GLY A 79 32.08 -13.22 6.31
CA GLY A 79 32.33 -11.79 6.10
C GLY A 79 31.14 -10.88 6.45
N PRO A 80 31.19 -9.62 5.94
CA PRO A 80 30.16 -8.62 6.13
C PRO A 80 28.76 -9.10 5.77
N ALA A 81 27.76 -8.63 6.51
CA ALA A 81 26.39 -9.12 6.41
C ALA A 81 25.35 -8.01 6.66
N LEU A 82 24.16 -8.20 6.10
CA LEU A 82 22.96 -7.56 6.63
C LEU A 82 22.42 -8.40 7.80
N LEU A 83 22.32 -7.80 8.98
CA LEU A 83 21.57 -8.34 10.11
C LEU A 83 20.17 -7.69 10.11
N ALA A 84 19.12 -8.51 10.19
CA ALA A 84 17.74 -8.01 10.28
C ALA A 84 17.05 -8.61 11.51
N TYR A 85 16.83 -7.78 12.51
CA TYR A 85 16.18 -8.13 13.77
C TYR A 85 14.74 -7.61 13.80
N ASN A 86 13.84 -8.39 14.41
CA ASN A 86 12.56 -7.93 14.90
C ASN A 86 12.21 -8.58 16.25
N ASP A 87 11.34 -7.93 17.01
CA ASP A 87 10.92 -8.35 18.36
C ASP A 87 9.78 -9.38 18.38
N ALA A 88 9.37 -9.92 17.22
CA ALA A 88 8.45 -11.05 17.14
C ALA A 88 9.20 -12.39 17.07
N VAL A 89 8.58 -13.45 17.61
CA VAL A 89 9.10 -14.82 17.58
C VAL A 89 8.30 -15.64 16.57
N PHE A 90 8.99 -16.45 15.78
CA PHE A 90 8.36 -17.33 14.80
C PHE A 90 7.45 -18.36 15.46
N THR A 91 6.25 -18.52 14.89
CA THR A 91 5.36 -19.64 15.18
C THR A 91 5.77 -20.87 14.37
N GLU A 92 5.28 -22.06 14.74
CA GLU A 92 5.54 -23.29 13.95
C GLU A 92 5.06 -23.16 12.49
N GLU A 93 3.96 -22.42 12.26
CA GLU A 93 3.46 -22.14 10.91
C GLU A 93 4.42 -21.26 10.10
N ASP A 94 5.11 -20.32 10.74
CA ASP A 94 6.10 -19.47 10.09
C ASP A 94 7.32 -20.28 9.64
N PHE A 95 7.77 -21.27 10.43
CA PHE A 95 8.84 -22.19 10.03
C PHE A 95 8.45 -23.04 8.82
N VAL A 96 7.22 -23.57 8.79
CA VAL A 96 6.73 -24.30 7.63
C VAL A 96 6.65 -23.37 6.42
N SER A 97 6.17 -22.14 6.61
CA SER A 97 5.98 -21.17 5.53
C SER A 97 7.30 -20.69 4.92
N ILE A 98 8.31 -20.38 5.74
CA ILE A 98 9.62 -19.90 5.24
C ILE A 98 10.37 -20.99 4.46
N SER A 99 10.10 -22.27 4.75
CA SER A 99 10.69 -23.41 4.05
C SER A 99 10.06 -23.70 2.67
N ARG A 100 8.88 -23.15 2.37
CA ARG A 100 8.12 -23.43 1.14
C ARG A 100 8.25 -22.31 0.13
N ILE A 101 9.07 -22.51 -0.90
CA ILE A 101 9.21 -21.55 -2.00
C ILE A 101 7.96 -21.60 -2.89
N GLY A 102 7.17 -20.51 -2.86
CA GLY A 102 5.97 -20.37 -3.71
C GLY A 102 4.74 -21.14 -3.24
N GLY A 103 4.73 -21.61 -1.98
CA GLY A 103 3.62 -22.34 -1.37
C GLY A 103 3.27 -21.76 0.00
N SER A 104 2.84 -20.50 0.04
CA SER A 104 2.37 -19.86 1.28
C SER A 104 1.11 -20.56 1.77
N SER A 105 1.14 -21.19 2.94
CA SER A 105 -0.07 -21.71 3.61
C SER A 105 -1.02 -20.61 4.10
N LYS A 106 -0.71 -19.32 3.84
CA LYS A 106 -1.50 -18.13 4.23
C LYS A 106 -2.85 -18.00 3.50
N HIS A 107 -3.42 -19.11 3.01
CA HIS A 107 -4.65 -19.15 2.23
C HIS A 107 -5.87 -18.63 3.03
N GLY A 108 -5.87 -18.71 4.37
CA GLY A 108 -6.96 -18.23 5.24
C GLY A 108 -6.71 -16.92 6.01
N GLN A 109 -5.56 -16.26 5.84
CA GLN A 109 -5.18 -15.08 6.62
C GLN A 109 -5.26 -13.81 5.76
N ALA A 110 -6.49 -13.38 5.45
CA ALA A 110 -6.77 -12.19 4.61
C ALA A 110 -6.11 -10.88 5.10
N SER A 111 -5.64 -10.85 6.34
CA SER A 111 -4.94 -9.72 6.94
C SER A 111 -3.42 -9.72 6.76
N LYS A 112 -2.80 -10.81 6.29
CA LYS A 112 -1.35 -10.85 6.03
C LYS A 112 -1.07 -10.38 4.62
N THR A 113 -0.12 -9.47 4.49
CA THR A 113 0.12 -8.75 3.23
C THR A 113 0.89 -9.61 2.21
N GLY A 114 1.72 -10.55 2.67
CA GLY A 114 2.53 -11.43 1.81
C GLY A 114 1.84 -12.71 1.36
N ARG A 115 0.87 -12.62 0.42
CA ARG A 115 0.03 -13.76 0.02
C ARG A 115 0.74 -14.85 -0.80
N PHE A 116 1.80 -14.52 -1.54
CA PHE A 116 2.47 -15.49 -2.43
C PHE A 116 3.65 -16.23 -1.79
N GLY A 117 4.07 -15.86 -0.58
CA GLY A 117 5.21 -16.50 0.10
C GLY A 117 6.53 -16.43 -0.66
N VAL A 118 6.63 -15.56 -1.66
CA VAL A 118 7.84 -15.37 -2.50
C VAL A 118 8.66 -14.16 -2.09
N GLY A 119 8.10 -13.23 -1.30
CA GLY A 119 8.76 -12.00 -0.87
C GLY A 119 10.07 -12.25 -0.12
N PHE A 120 10.12 -13.26 0.75
CA PHE A 120 11.38 -13.65 1.42
C PHE A 120 12.49 -14.04 0.43
N ASN A 121 12.16 -14.59 -0.74
CA ASN A 121 13.18 -15.00 -1.72
C ASN A 121 13.94 -13.79 -2.30
N SER A 122 13.46 -12.55 -2.13
CA SER A 122 14.20 -11.37 -2.56
C SER A 122 15.53 -11.23 -1.80
N VAL A 123 15.70 -11.85 -0.62
CA VAL A 123 16.98 -11.86 0.11
C VAL A 123 18.10 -12.53 -0.69
N TYR A 124 17.74 -13.38 -1.66
CA TYR A 124 18.71 -14.00 -2.57
C TYR A 124 19.31 -13.01 -3.59
N HIS A 125 18.88 -11.75 -3.62
CA HIS A 125 19.68 -10.68 -4.25
C HIS A 125 20.99 -10.44 -3.48
N LEU A 126 20.94 -10.47 -2.15
CA LEU A 126 22.07 -10.13 -1.27
C LEU A 126 22.98 -11.32 -0.96
N THR A 127 22.42 -12.53 -0.81
CA THR A 127 23.14 -13.69 -0.28
C THR A 127 22.72 -15.00 -0.94
N ASP A 128 23.57 -16.04 -0.93
CA ASP A 128 23.12 -17.42 -1.22
C ASP A 128 22.86 -18.22 0.06
N LEU A 129 23.23 -17.69 1.23
CA LEU A 129 23.20 -18.40 2.49
C LEU A 129 22.49 -17.56 3.57
N PRO A 130 21.16 -17.36 3.47
CA PRO A 130 20.41 -16.76 4.55
C PRO A 130 20.47 -17.66 5.79
N SER A 131 20.63 -17.04 6.95
CA SER A 131 20.64 -17.71 8.25
C SER A 131 19.80 -16.95 9.26
N PHE A 132 19.26 -17.62 10.27
CA PHE A 132 18.42 -16.96 11.26
C PHE A 132 18.30 -17.71 12.59
N VAL A 133 17.90 -16.98 13.62
CA VAL A 133 17.55 -17.52 14.95
C VAL A 133 16.22 -16.92 15.38
N SER A 134 15.33 -17.75 15.92
CA SER A 134 14.05 -17.31 16.47
C SER A 134 13.58 -18.25 17.59
N GLY A 135 13.39 -17.71 18.79
CA GLY A 135 13.04 -18.50 19.97
C GLY A 135 14.10 -19.56 20.28
N LYS A 136 13.69 -20.83 20.28
CA LYS A 136 14.55 -22.00 20.53
C LYS A 136 15.18 -22.59 19.27
N TYR A 137 14.79 -22.11 18.09
CA TYR A 137 15.20 -22.67 16.82
C TYR A 137 16.33 -21.83 16.22
N VAL A 138 17.38 -22.52 15.81
CA VAL A 138 18.61 -21.91 15.29
C VAL A 138 18.89 -22.51 13.91
N PHE A 139 19.06 -21.63 12.93
CA PHE A 139 19.62 -21.93 11.62
C PHE A 139 20.93 -21.13 11.49
N PHE A 140 22.01 -21.72 12.01
CA PHE A 140 23.39 -21.19 12.13
C PHE A 140 23.62 -20.07 13.19
N PRO A 141 24.62 -20.21 14.11
CA PRO A 141 24.73 -19.34 15.29
C PRO A 141 25.42 -18.00 15.00
N TYR A 142 24.78 -16.89 15.38
CA TYR A 142 25.39 -15.55 15.39
C TYR A 142 24.86 -14.70 16.56
N CYS A 143 25.76 -13.97 17.23
CA CYS A 143 25.44 -13.16 18.41
C CYS A 143 25.37 -11.66 18.08
N ALA A 144 24.17 -11.09 18.14
CA ALA A 144 23.88 -9.67 17.92
C ALA A 144 22.52 -9.31 18.56
N PHE A 145 22.28 -8.03 18.88
CA PHE A 145 20.99 -7.56 19.40
C PHE A 145 20.43 -8.34 20.61
N GLY A 146 21.32 -8.72 21.54
CA GLY A 146 20.95 -9.50 22.73
C GLY A 146 20.82 -11.01 22.49
N CYS A 147 21.04 -11.50 21.27
CA CYS A 147 21.20 -12.93 21.01
C CYS A 147 22.58 -13.37 21.52
N ASP A 148 22.61 -14.16 22.59
CA ASP A 148 23.83 -14.72 23.18
C ASP A 148 24.02 -16.22 22.91
N MET A 149 23.04 -16.85 22.26
CA MET A 149 22.96 -18.29 21.98
C MET A 149 22.99 -19.21 23.21
N LYS A 150 22.90 -18.64 24.43
CA LYS A 150 22.87 -19.40 25.70
C LYS A 150 21.45 -19.55 26.21
N THR A 151 20.59 -18.59 25.89
CA THR A 151 19.19 -18.55 26.31
C THR A 151 18.28 -18.47 25.09
N GLN A 152 16.99 -18.76 25.28
CA GLN A 152 15.99 -18.62 24.22
C GLN A 152 15.97 -17.16 23.73
N PHE A 153 16.06 -16.96 22.42
CA PHE A 153 16.08 -15.62 21.86
C PHE A 153 14.66 -15.04 21.78
N ALA A 154 14.42 -13.93 22.48
CA ALA A 154 13.13 -13.23 22.53
C ALA A 154 12.94 -12.30 21.32
N GLY A 155 12.97 -12.87 20.12
CA GLY A 155 12.78 -12.19 18.86
C GLY A 155 13.21 -13.06 17.69
N THR A 156 13.37 -12.45 16.53
CA THR A 156 13.89 -13.10 15.32
C THR A 156 15.04 -12.28 14.75
N LEU A 157 16.18 -12.91 14.53
CA LEU A 157 17.36 -12.29 13.95
C LEU A 157 17.78 -13.09 12.71
N PHE A 158 17.78 -12.42 11.56
CA PHE A 158 18.36 -12.92 10.33
C PHE A 158 19.78 -12.38 10.14
N ARG A 159 20.64 -13.20 9.54
CA ARG A 159 21.92 -12.80 8.98
C ARG A 159 21.99 -13.21 7.51
N PHE A 160 22.29 -12.23 6.68
CA PHE A 160 22.48 -12.36 5.23
C PHE A 160 23.90 -11.93 4.88
N PRO A 161 24.89 -12.83 4.86
CA PRO A 161 26.26 -12.47 4.46
C PRO A 161 26.27 -12.05 3.00
N LEU A 162 26.90 -10.92 2.71
CA LEU A 162 26.84 -10.28 1.40
C LEU A 162 27.65 -11.08 0.38
N ARG A 163 27.04 -11.32 -0.80
CA ARG A 163 27.70 -12.02 -1.91
C ARG A 163 28.80 -11.13 -2.48
N ASN A 164 30.05 -11.60 -2.43
CA ASN A 164 31.19 -10.93 -3.05
C ASN A 164 31.38 -11.34 -4.53
N ALA A 165 32.31 -10.69 -5.24
CA ALA A 165 32.64 -10.96 -6.64
C ALA A 165 32.87 -12.45 -6.96
N GLU A 166 33.67 -13.13 -6.14
CA GLU A 166 34.05 -14.53 -6.36
C GLU A 166 32.85 -15.47 -6.20
N GLN A 167 32.01 -15.20 -5.19
CA GLN A 167 30.76 -15.93 -4.96
C GLN A 167 29.76 -15.67 -6.09
N ALA A 168 29.63 -14.43 -6.56
CA ALA A 168 28.74 -14.08 -7.68
C ALA A 168 29.16 -14.79 -8.99
N ALA A 169 30.46 -14.89 -9.24
CA ALA A 169 31.01 -15.59 -10.41
C ALA A 169 30.71 -17.11 -10.43
N THR A 170 30.44 -17.71 -9.28
CA THR A 170 30.16 -19.16 -9.16
C THR A 170 28.73 -19.49 -8.72
N SER A 171 27.97 -18.49 -8.25
CA SER A 171 26.60 -18.65 -7.77
C SER A 171 25.65 -19.15 -8.84
N LYS A 172 24.80 -20.10 -8.44
CA LYS A 172 23.68 -20.57 -9.24
C LYS A 172 22.44 -19.69 -9.06
N LEU A 173 22.41 -18.79 -8.07
CA LEU A 173 21.23 -17.98 -7.74
C LEU A 173 21.30 -16.60 -8.39
N SER A 174 22.42 -15.89 -8.27
CA SER A 174 22.58 -14.56 -8.89
C SER A 174 24.03 -14.26 -9.22
N ARG A 175 24.25 -13.55 -10.34
CA ARG A 175 25.57 -13.08 -10.79
C ARG A 175 25.95 -11.71 -10.24
N GLN A 176 25.11 -11.14 -9.39
CA GLN A 176 25.31 -9.84 -8.80
C GLN A 176 26.06 -9.96 -7.47
N GLU A 177 27.04 -9.09 -7.29
CA GLU A 177 27.68 -8.86 -6.00
C GLU A 177 27.02 -7.70 -5.25
N TYR A 178 27.17 -7.68 -3.93
CA TYR A 178 26.73 -6.58 -3.08
C TYR A 178 27.87 -6.15 -2.17
N SER A 179 28.30 -4.90 -2.32
CA SER A 179 29.28 -4.29 -1.43
C SER A 179 28.64 -3.70 -0.17
N GLN A 180 29.48 -3.34 0.79
CA GLN A 180 29.04 -2.64 2.01
C GLN A 180 28.50 -1.24 1.70
N ASP A 181 29.01 -0.60 0.64
CA ASP A 181 28.56 0.73 0.20
C ASP A 181 27.21 0.65 -0.50
N ASP A 182 26.95 -0.43 -1.26
CA ASP A 182 25.63 -0.69 -1.84
C ASP A 182 24.57 -0.82 -0.73
N LEU A 183 24.86 -1.62 0.32
CA LEU A 183 23.94 -1.76 1.45
C LEU A 183 23.76 -0.45 2.23
N SER A 184 24.84 0.33 2.38
CA SER A 184 24.76 1.66 3.01
C SER A 184 23.86 2.60 2.21
N SER A 185 23.94 2.54 0.87
CA SER A 185 23.07 3.30 -0.03
C SER A 185 21.60 2.85 0.06
N LEU A 186 21.35 1.54 0.18
CA LEU A 186 20.00 1.02 0.42
C LEU A 186 19.41 1.53 1.75
N PHE A 187 20.22 1.67 2.80
CA PHE A 187 19.76 2.21 4.08
C PHE A 187 19.36 3.68 3.97
N LEU A 188 20.14 4.49 3.23
CA LEU A 188 19.79 5.89 2.97
C LEU A 188 18.48 6.00 2.16
N GLN A 189 18.34 5.22 1.09
CA GLN A 189 17.09 5.19 0.29
C GLN A 189 15.89 4.75 1.14
N LEU A 190 16.06 3.73 1.99
CA LEU A 190 15.01 3.29 2.89
C LEU A 190 14.66 4.36 3.94
N TYR A 191 15.64 5.13 4.42
CA TYR A 191 15.40 6.26 5.32
C TYR A 191 14.60 7.37 4.64
N GLU A 192 14.95 7.75 3.41
CA GLU A 192 14.21 8.73 2.60
C GLU A 192 12.76 8.31 2.35
N GLU A 193 12.51 6.99 2.25
CA GLU A 193 11.19 6.40 2.09
C GLU A 193 10.59 5.85 3.41
N GLY A 194 11.20 6.16 4.55
CA GLY A 194 10.91 5.51 5.84
C GLY A 194 9.48 5.78 6.32
N VAL A 195 9.05 7.04 6.23
CA VAL A 195 7.69 7.48 6.60
C VAL A 195 6.64 6.75 5.76
N PHE A 196 6.87 6.69 4.45
CA PHE A 196 6.02 5.98 3.50
C PHE A 196 5.95 4.48 3.77
N THR A 197 7.09 3.89 4.15
CA THR A 197 7.16 2.46 4.49
C THR A 197 6.38 2.16 5.78
N LEU A 198 6.42 3.05 6.78
CA LEU A 198 5.67 2.89 8.04
C LEU A 198 4.17 3.22 7.92
N LEU A 199 3.78 4.04 6.95
CA LEU A 199 2.47 4.68 6.85
C LEU A 199 1.31 3.69 7.00
N PHE A 200 1.40 2.54 6.33
CA PHE A 200 0.34 1.53 6.26
C PHE A 200 0.68 0.20 6.96
N LEU A 201 1.76 0.16 7.74
CA LEU A 201 2.04 -0.99 8.61
C LEU A 201 1.07 -1.03 9.79
N LYS A 202 0.82 -2.22 10.32
CA LYS A 202 -0.24 -2.44 11.33
C LYS A 202 0.33 -2.48 12.74
N ASN A 203 1.49 -3.10 12.88
CA ASN A 203 2.12 -3.45 14.15
C ASN A 203 3.47 -2.76 14.31
N VAL A 204 4.27 -2.65 13.25
CA VAL A 204 5.59 -2.02 13.32
C VAL A 204 5.40 -0.52 13.58
N LEU A 205 6.03 -0.06 14.66
CA LEU A 205 6.03 1.33 15.14
C LEU A 205 7.38 2.00 14.91
N ARG A 206 8.45 1.22 14.75
CA ARG A 206 9.80 1.73 14.61
C ARG A 206 10.66 0.87 13.70
N ILE A 207 11.38 1.54 12.80
CA ILE A 207 12.44 0.96 11.97
C ILE A 207 13.73 1.72 12.30
N GLU A 208 14.77 0.99 12.66
CA GLU A 208 16.09 1.54 12.99
C GLU A 208 17.16 0.93 12.09
N MET A 209 18.08 1.74 11.60
CA MET A 209 19.21 1.30 10.77
C MET A 209 20.52 1.57 11.50
N TYR A 210 21.41 0.58 11.50
CA TYR A 210 22.67 0.60 12.24
C TYR A 210 23.86 0.21 11.37
N VAL A 211 25.05 0.60 11.80
CA VAL A 211 26.32 0.03 11.33
C VAL A 211 27.06 -0.58 12.51
N TRP A 212 27.68 -1.74 12.30
CA TRP A 212 28.58 -2.36 13.26
C TRP A 212 29.97 -2.46 12.66
N GLU A 213 30.85 -1.56 13.08
CA GLU A 213 32.24 -1.57 12.64
C GLU A 213 33.03 -2.69 13.33
N ALA A 214 34.13 -3.12 12.69
CA ALA A 214 34.93 -4.22 13.22
C ALA A 214 35.55 -3.97 14.60
N TRP A 215 35.77 -2.70 14.92
CA TRP A 215 36.43 -2.24 16.14
C TRP A 215 35.45 -1.85 17.25
N ASP A 216 34.15 -1.78 16.93
CA ASP A 216 33.12 -1.33 17.85
C ASP A 216 32.57 -2.50 18.68
N ASN A 217 32.39 -2.26 19.99
CA ASN A 217 31.78 -3.25 20.89
C ASN A 217 30.27 -3.39 20.66
N GLU A 218 29.62 -2.35 20.13
CA GLU A 218 28.18 -2.28 19.91
C GLU A 218 27.84 -1.56 18.60
N PRO A 219 26.71 -1.89 17.96
CA PRO A 219 26.29 -1.25 16.72
C PRO A 219 25.87 0.20 16.96
N ARG A 220 26.29 1.10 16.06
CA ARG A 220 25.94 2.52 16.06
C ARG A 220 24.72 2.79 15.19
N LYS A 221 23.73 3.52 15.72
CA LYS A 221 22.54 3.93 14.97
C LYS A 221 22.91 4.97 13.90
N LEU A 222 22.43 4.77 12.68
CA LEU A 222 22.58 5.69 11.55
C LEU A 222 21.28 6.46 11.31
N TYR A 223 20.17 5.74 11.22
CA TYR A 223 18.87 6.29 10.88
C TYR A 223 17.80 5.64 11.74
N SER A 224 16.70 6.36 11.96
CA SER A 224 15.47 5.74 12.43
C SER A 224 14.24 6.47 11.90
N CYS A 225 13.17 5.72 11.71
CA CYS A 225 11.84 6.24 11.45
C CYS A 225 10.89 5.58 12.46
N SER A 226 10.02 6.37 13.08
CA SER A 226 9.12 5.90 14.12
C SER A 226 7.81 6.64 14.14
N VAL A 227 6.77 6.00 14.67
CA VAL A 227 5.53 6.66 15.06
C VAL A 227 5.82 7.54 16.29
N GLY A 228 5.58 8.84 16.18
CA GLY A 228 5.96 9.85 17.17
C GLY A 228 5.27 9.69 18.53
N SER A 229 4.00 9.27 18.53
CA SER A 229 3.20 9.01 19.71
C SER A 229 2.50 7.65 19.57
N ALA A 230 3.24 6.58 19.85
CA ALA A 230 2.74 5.20 19.87
C ALA A 230 1.76 4.94 21.04
N SER A 231 0.65 5.68 21.09
CA SER A 231 -0.43 5.44 22.04
C SER A 231 -1.24 4.21 21.65
N ASP A 232 -1.93 3.61 22.62
CA ASP A 232 -2.86 2.50 22.37
C ASP A 232 -3.93 2.87 21.32
N ASP A 233 -4.29 4.15 21.24
CA ASP A 233 -5.22 4.70 20.25
C ASP A 233 -4.67 4.62 18.81
N ILE A 234 -3.41 5.05 18.59
CA ILE A 234 -2.77 4.95 17.28
C ILE A 234 -2.57 3.49 16.86
N VAL A 235 -2.18 2.62 17.80
CA VAL A 235 -2.07 1.18 17.54
C VAL A 235 -3.43 0.60 17.16
N TRP A 236 -4.49 0.97 17.90
CA TRP A 236 -5.86 0.56 17.62
C TRP A 236 -6.29 0.96 16.21
N HIS A 237 -6.05 2.21 15.81
CA HIS A 237 -6.35 2.71 14.46
C HIS A 237 -5.56 1.95 13.38
N ARG A 238 -4.25 1.77 13.53
CA ARG A 238 -3.39 1.04 12.57
C ARG A 238 -3.82 -0.42 12.39
N GLN A 239 -4.39 -1.02 13.43
CA GLN A 239 -4.91 -2.39 13.41
C GLN A 239 -6.38 -2.49 12.97
N ALA A 240 -7.02 -1.42 12.48
CA ALA A 240 -8.45 -1.45 12.10
C ALA A 240 -8.80 -2.59 11.13
N ALA A 241 -7.94 -2.85 10.14
CA ALA A 241 -8.12 -3.96 9.19
C ALA A 241 -8.16 -5.35 9.85
N LEU A 242 -7.54 -5.53 11.02
CA LEU A 242 -7.60 -6.79 11.80
C LEU A 242 -8.90 -6.91 12.59
N ARG A 243 -9.47 -5.77 13.00
CA ARG A 243 -10.65 -5.67 13.86
C ARG A 243 -11.94 -5.68 13.07
N PHE A 244 -11.92 -5.18 11.83
CA PHE A 244 -13.12 -5.15 11.02
C PHE A 244 -13.70 -6.58 10.90
N PRO A 245 -15.02 -6.74 11.14
CA PRO A 245 -15.64 -8.05 11.19
C PRO A 245 -15.41 -8.77 9.87
N LYS A 246 -14.80 -9.96 9.94
CA LYS A 246 -14.70 -10.90 8.81
C LYS A 246 -16.07 -11.47 8.40
N SER A 247 -17.12 -11.15 9.15
CA SER A 247 -18.50 -11.55 8.90
C SER A 247 -19.08 -10.72 7.76
N LEU A 248 -19.47 -11.40 6.68
CA LEU A 248 -20.04 -10.82 5.46
C LEU A 248 -21.43 -10.15 5.61
N ASN A 249 -21.94 -9.99 6.83
CA ASN A 249 -23.32 -9.56 7.07
C ASN A 249 -23.48 -8.07 7.41
N SER A 250 -22.41 -7.26 7.39
CA SER A 250 -22.55 -5.81 7.58
C SER A 250 -23.00 -5.11 6.29
N THR A 251 -24.18 -4.50 6.33
CA THR A 251 -24.75 -3.73 5.22
C THR A 251 -24.08 -2.38 5.01
N GLU A 252 -23.39 -1.86 6.02
CA GLU A 252 -22.74 -0.55 6.00
C GLU A 252 -21.22 -0.66 5.84
N SER A 253 -20.66 0.29 5.07
CA SER A 253 -19.22 0.51 4.98
C SER A 253 -18.69 1.05 6.30
N GLN A 254 -17.53 0.56 6.74
CA GLN A 254 -16.87 1.06 7.94
C GLN A 254 -15.76 2.01 7.55
N VAL A 255 -15.76 3.20 8.13
CA VAL A 255 -14.74 4.24 7.92
C VAL A 255 -14.05 4.51 9.25
N ASP A 256 -12.73 4.58 9.22
CA ASP A 256 -11.91 4.98 10.36
C ASP A 256 -10.92 6.05 9.90
N CYS A 257 -10.66 7.05 10.74
CA CYS A 257 -9.76 8.14 10.41
C CYS A 257 -9.02 8.65 11.63
N TYR A 258 -7.76 9.03 11.45
CA TYR A 258 -6.89 9.49 12.53
C TYR A 258 -5.70 10.30 12.00
N SER A 259 -5.12 11.12 12.88
CA SER A 259 -3.86 11.80 12.61
C SER A 259 -2.71 11.06 13.27
N VAL A 260 -1.55 11.02 12.62
CA VAL A 260 -0.35 10.40 13.16
C VAL A 260 0.89 11.19 12.76
N ASP A 261 1.81 11.31 13.70
CA ASP A 261 3.11 11.91 13.48
C ASP A 261 4.16 10.82 13.26
N PHE A 262 5.05 11.04 12.30
CA PHE A 262 6.23 10.20 12.09
C PHE A 262 7.48 11.00 12.41
N LEU A 263 8.31 10.47 13.30
CA LEU A 263 9.61 11.02 13.66
C LEU A 263 10.71 10.27 12.90
N SER A 264 11.40 10.99 12.03
CA SER A 264 12.61 10.57 11.34
C SER A 264 13.84 11.19 12.00
N GLU A 265 14.87 10.40 12.23
CA GLU A 265 16.13 10.83 12.85
C GLU A 265 17.31 10.29 12.04
N SER A 266 18.24 11.16 11.65
CA SER A 266 19.52 10.77 11.07
C SER A 266 20.66 11.20 11.99
N THR A 267 21.58 10.28 12.26
CA THR A 267 22.74 10.49 13.13
C THR A 267 24.01 10.42 12.29
N ILE A 268 24.58 11.58 11.97
CA ILE A 268 25.85 11.69 11.21
C ILE A 268 26.90 12.25 12.17
N GLY A 269 27.83 11.38 12.59
CA GLY A 269 28.84 11.73 13.59
C GLY A 269 28.22 12.04 14.95
N THR A 270 28.46 13.25 15.48
CA THR A 270 27.91 13.71 16.77
C THR A 270 26.61 14.51 16.64
N GLN A 271 26.19 14.83 15.41
CA GLN A 271 24.99 15.61 15.16
C GLN A 271 23.81 14.68 14.84
N SER A 272 22.67 15.01 15.41
CA SER A 272 21.40 14.32 15.15
C SER A 272 20.42 15.32 14.56
N GLU A 273 19.98 15.06 13.34
CA GLU A 273 18.89 15.80 12.71
C GLU A 273 17.59 15.03 12.94
N LYS A 274 16.55 15.73 13.36
CA LYS A 274 15.22 15.18 13.61
C LYS A 274 14.20 15.92 12.79
N LYS A 275 13.27 15.16 12.23
CA LYS A 275 12.19 15.65 11.41
C LYS A 275 10.89 14.97 11.79
N THR A 276 9.84 15.75 11.91
CA THR A 276 8.49 15.25 12.14
C THR A 276 7.64 15.54 10.92
N ASP A 277 7.00 14.50 10.38
CA ASP A 277 6.02 14.60 9.31
C ASP A 277 4.68 14.04 9.82
N SER A 278 3.65 14.87 9.81
CA SER A 278 2.28 14.57 10.22
C SER A 278 1.41 14.18 9.02
N PHE A 279 0.61 13.12 9.19
CA PHE A 279 -0.34 12.62 8.20
C PHE A 279 -1.73 12.45 8.81
N TYR A 280 -2.76 12.70 8.00
CA TYR A 280 -4.14 12.34 8.29
C TYR A 280 -4.54 11.15 7.41
N LEU A 281 -4.88 10.02 8.04
CA LEU A 281 -5.25 8.79 7.37
C LEU A 281 -6.75 8.58 7.43
N VAL A 282 -7.30 8.09 6.32
CA VAL A 282 -8.67 7.61 6.22
C VAL A 282 -8.59 6.20 5.65
N GLN A 283 -9.23 5.26 6.32
CA GLN A 283 -9.29 3.87 5.90
C GLN A 283 -10.73 3.40 5.89
N THR A 284 -11.03 2.50 4.96
CA THR A 284 -12.40 2.07 4.71
C THR A 284 -12.44 0.59 4.38
N LEU A 285 -13.39 -0.12 4.99
CA LEU A 285 -13.81 -1.44 4.54
C LEU A 285 -15.15 -1.30 3.83
N ALA A 286 -15.18 -1.69 2.55
CA ALA A 286 -16.41 -1.65 1.79
C ALA A 286 -17.43 -2.67 2.31
N SER A 287 -18.72 -2.33 2.24
CA SER A 287 -19.80 -3.26 2.58
C SER A 287 -19.80 -4.47 1.66
N THR A 288 -20.35 -5.58 2.12
CA THR A 288 -20.51 -6.78 1.28
C THR A 288 -21.53 -6.60 0.16
N SER A 289 -22.49 -5.69 0.34
CA SER A 289 -23.45 -5.28 -0.67
C SER A 289 -22.84 -4.41 -1.78
N SER A 290 -21.64 -3.85 -1.57
CA SER A 290 -20.94 -3.08 -2.60
C SER A 290 -20.48 -3.98 -3.75
N ARG A 291 -20.23 -3.40 -4.93
CA ARG A 291 -19.69 -4.14 -6.08
C ARG A 291 -18.36 -4.82 -5.77
N ILE A 292 -17.47 -4.15 -5.03
CA ILE A 292 -16.16 -4.70 -4.65
C ILE A 292 -16.30 -5.77 -3.55
N GLY A 293 -17.23 -5.60 -2.61
CA GLY A 293 -17.54 -6.60 -1.60
C GLY A 293 -18.13 -7.86 -2.21
N SER A 294 -19.06 -7.72 -3.16
CA SER A 294 -19.62 -8.82 -3.94
C SER A 294 -18.55 -9.53 -4.76
N PHE A 295 -17.66 -8.77 -5.42
CA PHE A 295 -16.52 -9.35 -6.14
C PHE A 295 -15.59 -10.14 -5.21
N ALA A 296 -15.25 -9.61 -4.03
CA ALA A 296 -14.41 -10.30 -3.05
C ALA A 296 -15.08 -11.60 -2.55
N ALA A 297 -16.40 -11.59 -2.34
CA ALA A 297 -17.16 -12.77 -1.95
C ALA A 297 -17.17 -13.85 -3.06
N THR A 298 -17.39 -13.46 -4.32
CA THR A 298 -17.33 -14.36 -5.48
C THR A 298 -15.92 -14.91 -5.66
N ALA A 299 -14.89 -14.06 -5.58
CA ALA A 299 -13.49 -14.46 -5.69
C ALA A 299 -13.14 -15.53 -4.65
N SER A 300 -13.60 -15.37 -3.41
CA SER A 300 -13.41 -16.35 -2.34
C SER A 300 -14.16 -17.65 -2.61
N LYS A 301 -15.42 -17.58 -3.06
CA LYS A 301 -16.26 -18.77 -3.25
C LYS A 301 -15.87 -19.59 -4.49
N GLU A 302 -15.53 -18.94 -5.59
CA GLU A 302 -15.30 -19.59 -6.88
C GLU A 302 -13.82 -19.92 -7.13
N TYR A 303 -12.91 -19.12 -6.60
CA TYR A 303 -11.48 -19.22 -6.92
C TYR A 303 -10.59 -19.44 -5.68
N ASP A 304 -11.19 -19.60 -4.49
CA ASP A 304 -10.47 -19.66 -3.20
C ASP A 304 -9.60 -18.39 -2.98
N ILE A 305 -10.09 -17.26 -3.50
CA ILE A 305 -9.41 -15.97 -3.39
C ILE A 305 -10.02 -15.10 -2.30
N HIS A 306 -9.46 -15.18 -1.10
CA HIS A 306 -9.86 -14.35 0.04
C HIS A 306 -9.31 -12.92 -0.10
N LEU A 307 -10.10 -12.02 -0.69
CA LEU A 307 -9.81 -10.58 -0.75
C LEU A 307 -10.51 -9.86 0.41
N LEU A 308 -9.81 -8.91 1.03
CA LEU A 308 -10.41 -7.95 1.93
C LEU A 308 -10.65 -6.66 1.16
N PRO A 309 -11.90 -6.18 0.97
CA PRO A 309 -12.20 -4.96 0.22
C PRO A 309 -11.89 -3.71 1.07
N TRP A 310 -10.64 -3.61 1.52
CA TRP A 310 -10.12 -2.56 2.38
C TRP A 310 -9.17 -1.66 1.59
N ALA A 311 -9.27 -0.36 1.83
CA ALA A 311 -8.39 0.64 1.26
C ALA A 311 -8.06 1.72 2.29
N SER A 312 -6.91 2.37 2.13
CA SER A 312 -6.52 3.53 2.93
C SER A 312 -5.93 4.63 2.05
N VAL A 313 -6.22 5.87 2.41
CA VAL A 313 -5.68 7.09 1.83
C VAL A 313 -5.05 7.91 2.95
N ALA A 314 -3.91 8.54 2.66
CA ALA A 314 -3.21 9.41 3.59
C ALA A 314 -2.96 10.78 2.95
N ALA A 315 -3.21 11.84 3.71
CA ALA A 315 -2.87 13.21 3.34
C ALA A 315 -1.76 13.72 4.26
N CYS A 316 -0.69 14.28 3.67
CA CYS A 316 0.33 14.99 4.43
C CYS A 316 -0.26 16.32 4.93
N ILE A 317 -0.28 16.52 6.25
CA ILE A 317 -0.84 17.72 6.91
C ILE A 317 0.26 18.62 7.48
N SER A 318 1.52 18.35 7.13
CA SER A 318 2.67 19.10 7.62
C SER A 318 2.83 20.43 6.88
N ASP A 319 3.01 21.51 7.64
CA ASP A 319 3.16 22.88 7.12
C ASP A 319 4.61 23.27 6.78
N ASN A 320 5.56 22.33 6.83
CA ASN A 320 6.99 22.63 6.64
C ASN A 320 7.29 23.09 5.20
N SER A 321 7.29 24.40 5.01
CA SER A 321 7.41 25.17 3.76
C SER A 321 8.79 25.14 3.11
N ALA A 322 9.76 24.40 3.65
CA ALA A 322 11.15 24.50 3.20
C ALA A 322 11.71 23.27 2.46
N HIS A 323 11.19 22.05 2.66
CA HIS A 323 11.99 20.86 2.28
C HIS A 323 11.28 19.60 1.79
N ASN A 324 9.97 19.57 1.50
CA ASN A 324 9.33 18.26 1.24
C ASN A 324 8.14 18.22 0.26
N ASP A 325 8.28 18.84 -0.92
CA ASP A 325 7.31 18.65 -2.02
C ASP A 325 7.13 17.16 -2.40
N ALA A 326 8.16 16.33 -2.18
CA ALA A 326 8.13 14.90 -2.47
C ALA A 326 7.11 14.11 -1.63
N LEU A 327 6.79 14.56 -0.39
CA LEU A 327 5.75 13.94 0.45
C LEU A 327 4.32 14.36 0.06
N LYS A 328 4.19 15.53 -0.59
CA LYS A 328 2.90 16.06 -1.05
C LYS A 328 2.53 15.54 -2.45
N LEU A 329 3.47 14.89 -3.14
CA LEU A 329 3.20 14.20 -4.39
C LEU A 329 2.37 12.93 -4.13
N GLY A 330 1.21 12.82 -4.77
CA GLY A 330 0.35 11.64 -4.65
C GLY A 330 1.04 10.37 -5.15
N ARG A 331 0.99 9.30 -4.35
CA ARG A 331 1.58 8.00 -4.68
C ARG A 331 0.59 6.88 -4.38
N ALA A 332 0.52 5.89 -5.26
CA ALA A 332 -0.17 4.64 -4.97
C ALA A 332 0.75 3.76 -4.12
N PHE A 333 0.25 3.31 -2.97
CA PHE A 333 0.93 2.34 -2.13
C PHE A 333 0.27 0.98 -2.29
N CYS A 334 1.00 0.04 -2.87
CA CYS A 334 0.65 -1.37 -2.82
C CYS A 334 1.90 -2.14 -2.40
N PHE A 335 1.71 -3.14 -1.54
CA PHE A 335 2.76 -4.07 -1.16
C PHE A 335 3.05 -5.13 -2.23
N LEU A 336 2.40 -5.03 -3.39
CA LEU A 336 2.75 -5.73 -4.61
C LEU A 336 3.36 -4.72 -5.59
N PRO A 337 4.33 -5.12 -6.43
CA PRO A 337 4.83 -4.25 -7.48
C PRO A 337 3.66 -3.87 -8.40
N LEU A 338 3.24 -2.60 -8.33
CA LEU A 338 2.29 -2.06 -9.28
C LEU A 338 3.06 -1.76 -10.57
N PRO A 339 2.61 -2.23 -11.73
CA PRO A 339 3.03 -1.61 -12.96
C PRO A 339 2.50 -0.17 -12.96
N VAL A 340 3.34 0.75 -13.42
CA VAL A 340 3.04 2.15 -13.75
C VAL A 340 3.28 3.18 -12.63
N LYS A 341 4.03 4.24 -12.99
CA LYS A 341 4.43 5.39 -12.16
C LYS A 341 3.34 6.46 -11.99
N ASP A 342 2.16 6.26 -12.59
CA ASP A 342 1.15 7.29 -12.72
C ASP A 342 -0.14 6.92 -11.96
N TRP A 343 -0.43 7.75 -10.95
CA TRP A 343 -1.74 8.39 -10.74
C TRP A 343 -2.72 7.82 -9.68
N PRO A 344 -3.35 8.68 -8.82
CA PRO A 344 -4.58 8.33 -8.10
C PRO A 344 -5.80 8.75 -8.92
N HIS A 345 -6.51 7.81 -9.55
CA HIS A 345 -7.77 8.09 -10.21
C HIS A 345 -8.94 7.89 -9.24
N CYS A 346 -9.98 8.71 -9.32
CA CYS A 346 -11.24 8.49 -8.63
C CYS A 346 -12.27 7.85 -9.56
N ALA A 347 -13.22 7.09 -9.03
CA ALA A 347 -14.29 6.50 -9.82
C ALA A 347 -15.53 7.41 -9.84
N ASN A 348 -16.25 7.46 -10.96
CA ASN A 348 -17.56 8.11 -11.02
C ASN A 348 -18.63 7.36 -10.19
N LEU A 349 -19.81 7.96 -9.98
CA LEU A 349 -20.92 7.35 -9.21
C LEU A 349 -21.30 5.92 -9.66
N GLU A 350 -21.03 5.56 -10.91
CA GLU A 350 -21.32 4.21 -11.44
C GLU A 350 -20.11 3.27 -11.46
N GLY A 351 -18.97 3.65 -10.89
CA GLY A 351 -17.77 2.82 -10.76
C GLY A 351 -17.11 2.44 -12.10
N GLY A 352 -17.46 3.11 -13.21
CA GLY A 352 -17.16 2.67 -14.57
C GLY A 352 -16.07 3.45 -15.29
N LYS A 353 -15.72 4.67 -14.83
CA LYS A 353 -14.66 5.48 -15.44
C LYS A 353 -13.77 6.11 -14.38
N TRP A 354 -12.46 5.91 -14.55
CA TRP A 354 -11.41 6.55 -13.77
C TRP A 354 -11.24 8.01 -14.20
N VAL A 355 -11.23 8.91 -13.23
CA VAL A 355 -11.13 10.37 -13.41
C VAL A 355 -9.94 10.89 -12.61
N SER A 356 -9.15 11.77 -13.22
CA SER A 356 -8.07 12.46 -12.53
C SER A 356 -8.63 13.43 -11.46
N PRO A 357 -8.04 13.55 -10.25
CA PRO A 357 -8.49 14.52 -9.24
C PRO A 357 -8.51 15.97 -9.72
N VAL A 358 -7.70 16.31 -10.73
CA VAL A 358 -7.68 17.65 -11.35
C VAL A 358 -8.91 17.88 -12.26
N GLU A 359 -9.42 16.80 -12.85
CA GLU A 359 -10.59 16.82 -13.72
C GLU A 359 -11.89 16.59 -12.95
N ALA A 360 -11.81 15.89 -11.81
CA ALA A 360 -12.94 15.48 -11.00
C ALA A 360 -13.68 16.68 -10.40
N PHE A 361 -15.01 16.62 -10.47
CA PHE A 361 -15.89 17.46 -9.66
C PHE A 361 -16.39 16.63 -8.48
N LEU A 362 -15.99 17.04 -7.27
CA LEU A 362 -16.41 16.41 -6.03
C LEU A 362 -17.88 16.77 -5.78
N HIS A 363 -18.73 15.75 -5.68
CA HIS A 363 -20.15 15.90 -5.44
C HIS A 363 -20.49 15.58 -4.00
N ASP A 364 -21.20 16.50 -3.36
CA ASP A 364 -21.65 16.36 -1.97
C ASP A 364 -22.98 15.57 -1.93
N GLU A 365 -22.98 14.48 -1.17
CA GLU A 365 -24.16 13.63 -1.02
C GLU A 365 -25.24 14.25 -0.12
N GLU A 366 -24.94 15.33 0.61
CA GLU A 366 -25.88 16.01 1.51
C GLU A 366 -26.85 16.97 0.79
N VAL A 367 -26.64 17.24 -0.50
CA VAL A 367 -27.51 18.11 -1.30
C VAL A 367 -28.89 17.49 -1.53
N THR A 368 -29.94 18.32 -1.56
CA THR A 368 -31.29 17.87 -1.90
C THR A 368 -31.34 17.23 -3.29
N LYS A 369 -31.92 16.03 -3.42
CA LYS A 369 -31.94 15.23 -4.68
C LYS A 369 -30.54 14.97 -5.26
N SER A 370 -29.53 14.83 -4.37
CA SER A 370 -28.13 14.64 -4.75
C SER A 370 -27.91 13.45 -5.71
N LYS A 371 -28.66 12.36 -5.54
CA LYS A 371 -28.54 11.18 -6.42
C LYS A 371 -29.01 11.50 -7.84
N GLU A 372 -30.18 12.10 -7.99
CA GLU A 372 -30.76 12.45 -9.28
C GLU A 372 -29.95 13.55 -9.98
N LEU A 373 -29.40 14.49 -9.21
CA LEU A 373 -28.48 15.51 -9.69
C LEU A 373 -27.19 14.89 -10.24
N GLY A 374 -26.58 13.97 -9.48
CA GLY A 374 -25.38 13.24 -9.91
C GLY A 374 -25.61 12.42 -11.18
N GLU A 375 -26.74 11.69 -11.26
CA GLU A 375 -27.14 10.94 -12.45
C GLU A 375 -27.31 11.86 -13.68
N ALA A 376 -28.01 12.99 -13.52
CA ALA A 376 -28.23 13.95 -14.60
C ALA A 376 -26.91 14.50 -15.17
N LEU A 377 -26.00 14.90 -14.28
CA LEU A 377 -24.72 15.50 -14.67
C LEU A 377 -23.76 14.46 -15.29
N ILE A 378 -23.80 13.20 -14.83
CA ILE A 378 -23.05 12.10 -15.47
C ILE A 378 -23.55 11.86 -16.89
N VAL A 379 -24.87 11.82 -17.11
CA VAL A 379 -25.45 11.67 -18.45
C VAL A 379 -25.00 12.80 -19.38
N LEU A 380 -24.82 14.00 -18.84
CA LEU A 380 -24.30 15.16 -19.58
C LEU A 380 -22.78 15.13 -19.80
N GLY A 381 -22.07 14.16 -19.21
CA GLY A 381 -20.63 13.96 -19.36
C GLY A 381 -19.77 14.74 -18.37
N MET A 382 -20.35 15.30 -17.31
CA MET A 382 -19.58 15.94 -16.24
C MET A 382 -18.80 14.87 -15.45
N PRO A 383 -17.49 15.03 -15.23
CA PRO A 383 -16.66 14.04 -14.55
C PRO A 383 -16.85 14.10 -13.03
N ILE A 384 -18.01 13.67 -12.56
CA ILE A 384 -18.39 13.70 -11.15
C ILE A 384 -17.83 12.50 -10.40
N VAL A 385 -17.38 12.77 -9.17
CA VAL A 385 -16.89 11.78 -8.21
C VAL A 385 -17.64 11.98 -6.89
N CYS A 386 -18.20 10.90 -6.36
CA CYS A 386 -18.76 10.85 -5.01
C CYS A 386 -17.77 10.15 -4.08
N LEU A 387 -17.46 10.81 -2.96
CA LEU A 387 -16.57 10.30 -1.94
C LEU A 387 -17.31 10.34 -0.59
N PRO A 388 -17.03 9.40 0.33
CA PRO A 388 -17.42 9.56 1.72
C PRO A 388 -17.02 10.93 2.26
N ASN A 389 -17.88 11.58 3.06
CA ASN A 389 -17.68 12.95 3.55
C ASN A 389 -16.31 13.16 4.21
N VAL A 390 -15.77 12.14 4.87
CA VAL A 390 -14.43 12.18 5.48
C VAL A 390 -13.33 12.36 4.42
N LEU A 391 -13.40 11.62 3.30
CA LEU A 391 -12.47 11.75 2.18
C LEU A 391 -12.67 13.06 1.42
N PHE A 392 -13.92 13.47 1.21
CA PHE A 392 -14.26 14.76 0.61
C PHE A 392 -13.62 15.92 1.39
N ASN A 393 -13.85 15.96 2.71
CA ASN A 393 -13.28 16.98 3.59
C ASN A 393 -11.75 16.93 3.67
N MET A 394 -11.17 15.73 3.68
CA MET A 394 -9.71 15.55 3.66
C MET A 394 -9.10 16.13 2.38
N LEU A 395 -9.68 15.85 1.20
CA LEU A 395 -9.18 16.38 -0.06
C LEU A 395 -9.31 17.90 -0.13
N LEU A 396 -10.46 18.47 0.27
CA LEU A 396 -10.63 19.92 0.28
C LEU A 396 -9.65 20.64 1.22
N LYS A 397 -9.34 20.03 2.36
CA LYS A 397 -8.51 20.66 3.38
C LYS A 397 -7.01 20.53 3.11
N TYR A 398 -6.56 19.39 2.58
CA TYR A 398 -5.14 19.02 2.58
C TYR A 398 -4.53 18.79 1.19
N ALA A 399 -5.32 18.59 0.14
CA ALA A 399 -4.76 18.42 -1.19
C ALA A 399 -4.39 19.78 -1.80
N SER A 400 -3.16 20.25 -1.60
CA SER A 400 -2.74 21.56 -2.13
C SER A 400 -2.12 21.50 -3.53
N SER A 401 -1.88 20.31 -4.08
CA SER A 401 -1.17 20.13 -5.36
C SER A 401 -2.03 20.43 -6.58
N PHE A 402 -3.35 20.54 -6.41
CA PHE A 402 -4.30 20.90 -7.46
C PHE A 402 -5.47 21.67 -6.85
N GLN A 403 -6.18 22.44 -7.68
CA GLN A 403 -7.41 23.11 -7.27
C GLN A 403 -8.58 22.13 -7.36
N GLN A 404 -9.20 21.81 -6.22
CA GLN A 404 -10.40 20.97 -6.18
C GLN A 404 -11.56 21.70 -6.85
N LYS A 405 -12.33 20.95 -7.63
CA LYS A 405 -13.60 21.42 -8.17
C LYS A 405 -14.71 20.74 -7.39
N VAL A 406 -15.68 21.51 -6.92
CA VAL A 406 -16.86 21.01 -6.21
C VAL A 406 -18.06 21.25 -7.08
N VAL A 407 -19.03 20.34 -7.07
CA VAL A 407 -20.33 20.55 -7.69
C VAL A 407 -21.10 21.58 -6.87
N THR A 408 -21.06 22.84 -7.29
CA THR A 408 -21.90 23.93 -6.75
C THR A 408 -22.89 24.40 -7.82
N PRO A 409 -23.99 25.08 -7.44
CA PRO A 409 -24.91 25.66 -8.42
C PRO A 409 -24.21 26.49 -9.49
N ASP A 410 -23.20 27.29 -9.10
CA ASP A 410 -22.42 28.09 -10.03
C ASP A 410 -21.60 27.27 -11.04
N THR A 411 -20.89 26.24 -10.56
CA THR A 411 -20.12 25.36 -11.46
C THR A 411 -21.03 24.61 -12.42
N VAL A 412 -22.23 24.20 -11.96
CA VAL A 412 -23.23 23.52 -12.79
C VAL A 412 -23.79 24.49 -13.83
N ARG A 413 -24.14 25.73 -13.46
CA ARG A 413 -24.55 26.76 -14.44
C ARG A 413 -23.49 26.98 -15.50
N CYS A 414 -22.22 27.12 -15.10
CA CYS A 414 -21.11 27.31 -16.04
C CYS A 414 -20.96 26.11 -16.98
N PHE A 415 -21.00 24.89 -16.46
CA PHE A 415 -20.93 23.66 -17.26
C PHE A 415 -22.09 23.56 -18.26
N LEU A 416 -23.32 23.86 -17.82
CA LEU A 416 -24.53 23.72 -18.65
C LEU A 416 -24.59 24.72 -19.80
N ARG A 417 -24.01 25.92 -19.67
CA ARG A 417 -23.95 26.92 -20.74
C ARG A 417 -23.20 26.41 -21.98
N ASP A 418 -22.16 25.61 -21.76
CA ASP A 418 -21.35 25.03 -22.84
C ASP A 418 -21.79 23.61 -23.24
N CYS A 419 -22.73 23.02 -22.50
CA CYS A 419 -23.17 21.65 -22.67
C CYS A 419 -24.21 21.52 -23.81
N ARG A 420 -23.82 20.88 -24.91
CA ARG A 420 -24.70 20.67 -26.08
C ARG A 420 -25.71 19.52 -25.90
N SER A 421 -25.48 18.63 -24.95
CA SER A 421 -26.32 17.44 -24.69
C SER A 421 -27.48 17.70 -23.74
N VAL A 422 -27.65 18.92 -23.20
CA VAL A 422 -28.79 19.22 -22.31
C VAL A 422 -30.14 18.91 -22.96
N SER A 423 -30.25 19.09 -24.28
CA SER A 423 -31.47 18.76 -25.04
C SER A 423 -31.87 17.30 -24.93
N THR A 424 -30.92 16.36 -24.84
CA THR A 424 -31.18 14.90 -24.79
C THR A 424 -31.62 14.42 -23.41
N LEU A 425 -31.54 15.29 -22.40
CA LEU A 425 -31.90 14.96 -21.02
C LEU A 425 -33.43 14.95 -20.83
N GLY A 426 -33.93 13.97 -20.07
CA GLY A 426 -35.35 13.87 -19.74
C GLY A 426 -35.88 15.06 -18.93
N LYS A 427 -37.17 15.36 -19.06
CA LYS A 427 -37.85 16.50 -18.39
C LYS A 427 -37.60 16.54 -16.89
N TYR A 428 -37.63 15.37 -16.23
CA TYR A 428 -37.39 15.26 -14.79
C TYR A 428 -36.02 15.79 -14.38
N PHE A 429 -34.94 15.30 -15.01
CA PHE A 429 -33.58 15.72 -14.69
C PHE A 429 -33.32 17.20 -15.04
N LYS A 430 -33.96 17.74 -16.09
CA LYS A 430 -33.89 19.18 -16.39
C LYS A 430 -34.47 20.04 -15.25
N LEU A 431 -35.56 19.58 -14.63
CA LEU A 431 -36.15 20.27 -13.49
C LEU A 431 -35.28 20.17 -12.23
N VAL A 432 -34.67 19.00 -11.97
CA VAL A 432 -33.71 18.82 -10.87
C VAL A 432 -32.52 19.77 -11.04
N LEU A 433 -31.96 19.87 -12.24
CA LEU A 433 -30.84 20.78 -12.52
C LEU A 433 -31.25 22.26 -12.37
N LEU A 434 -32.46 22.63 -12.80
CA LEU A 434 -32.96 23.99 -12.67
C LEU A 434 -33.11 24.38 -11.20
N GLU A 435 -33.76 23.52 -10.41
CA GLU A 435 -33.95 23.72 -8.97
C GLU A 435 -32.61 23.91 -8.26
N TYR A 436 -31.63 23.06 -8.56
CA TYR A 436 -30.29 23.19 -8.00
C TYR A 436 -29.57 24.48 -8.45
N CYS A 437 -29.69 24.86 -9.72
CA CYS A 437 -29.05 26.07 -10.26
C CYS A 437 -29.65 27.38 -9.73
N LEU A 438 -30.81 27.34 -9.06
CA LEU A 438 -31.46 28.50 -8.48
C LEU A 438 -31.29 28.57 -6.95
N GLU A 439 -30.80 27.51 -6.31
CA GLU A 439 -30.75 27.37 -4.85
C GLU A 439 -29.88 28.42 -4.14
N ASP A 440 -28.82 28.90 -4.80
CA ASP A 440 -27.89 29.92 -4.28
C ASP A 440 -28.23 31.36 -4.71
N LEU A 441 -29.31 31.56 -5.48
CA LEU A 441 -29.63 32.87 -6.07
C LEU A 441 -30.72 33.60 -5.28
N LEU A 442 -30.57 34.91 -5.16
CA LEU A 442 -31.63 35.82 -4.71
C LEU A 442 -32.43 36.31 -5.93
N ASP A 443 -33.71 36.67 -5.73
CA ASP A 443 -34.65 37.01 -6.81
C ASP A 443 -34.11 38.06 -7.80
N ASP A 444 -33.41 39.08 -7.29
CA ASP A 444 -32.86 40.18 -8.10
C ASP A 444 -31.70 39.74 -9.03
N ASP A 445 -31.02 38.63 -8.70
CA ASP A 445 -29.82 38.15 -9.40
C ASP A 445 -30.11 37.03 -10.41
N VAL A 446 -31.33 36.45 -10.38
CA VAL A 446 -31.72 35.31 -11.22
C VAL A 446 -31.53 35.63 -12.71
N GLY A 447 -31.92 36.81 -13.16
CA GLY A 447 -31.82 37.20 -14.57
C GLY A 447 -30.38 37.19 -15.09
N THR A 448 -29.41 37.57 -14.26
CA THR A 448 -27.99 37.60 -14.62
C THR A 448 -27.37 36.21 -14.56
N HIS A 449 -27.62 35.45 -13.49
CA HIS A 449 -26.98 34.16 -13.29
C HIS A 449 -27.63 33.03 -14.11
N ALA A 450 -28.93 33.07 -14.36
CA ALA A 450 -29.63 32.10 -15.22
C ALA A 450 -29.54 32.44 -16.72
N TYR A 451 -28.82 33.51 -17.10
CA TYR A 451 -28.60 33.88 -18.49
C TYR A 451 -27.97 32.73 -19.30
N ASN A 452 -28.53 32.48 -20.49
CA ASN A 452 -28.19 31.40 -21.41
C ASN A 452 -28.31 29.97 -20.85
N LEU A 453 -28.94 29.78 -19.69
CA LEU A 453 -29.13 28.45 -19.11
C LEU A 453 -30.26 27.70 -19.85
N PRO A 454 -30.01 26.55 -20.50
CA PRO A 454 -30.99 25.84 -21.35
C PRO A 454 -31.97 24.98 -20.52
N LEU A 455 -32.52 25.55 -19.46
CA LEU A 455 -33.35 24.86 -18.47
C LEU A 455 -34.67 25.55 -18.16
N LEU A 456 -35.04 26.64 -18.85
CA LEU A 456 -36.28 27.37 -18.58
C LEU A 456 -37.49 26.60 -19.17
N PRO A 457 -38.45 26.12 -18.36
CA PRO A 457 -39.62 25.43 -18.87
C PRO A 457 -40.56 26.40 -19.60
N LEU A 458 -40.99 26.03 -20.80
CA LEU A 458 -41.90 26.82 -21.65
C LEU A 458 -43.31 26.22 -21.65
N ALA A 459 -44.31 27.05 -21.92
CA ALA A 459 -45.72 26.64 -21.95
C ALA A 459 -46.03 25.59 -23.03
N ASN A 460 -45.23 25.50 -24.09
CA ASN A 460 -45.33 24.46 -25.12
C ASN A 460 -44.75 23.10 -24.67
N GLY A 461 -44.24 23.00 -23.44
CA GLY A 461 -43.63 21.80 -22.88
C GLY A 461 -42.15 21.62 -23.21
N GLU A 462 -41.57 22.50 -24.04
CA GLU A 462 -40.13 22.53 -24.36
C GLU A 462 -39.35 23.31 -23.30
N PHE A 463 -38.02 23.30 -23.43
CA PHE A 463 -37.10 24.07 -22.59
C PHE A 463 -36.38 25.13 -23.41
N GLY A 464 -36.26 26.34 -22.86
CA GLY A 464 -35.56 27.48 -23.46
C GLY A 464 -34.48 28.05 -22.55
N SER A 465 -33.94 29.20 -22.94
CA SER A 465 -32.93 29.95 -22.18
C SER A 465 -33.33 31.41 -22.01
N LEU A 466 -32.93 32.03 -20.90
CA LEU A 466 -33.01 33.48 -20.75
C LEU A 466 -31.93 34.15 -21.61
N SER A 467 -32.31 35.14 -22.40
CA SER A 467 -31.40 35.89 -23.27
C SER A 467 -31.76 37.37 -23.27
N ASP A 468 -30.81 38.23 -23.62
CA ASP A 468 -31.05 39.68 -23.67
C ASP A 468 -32.14 40.00 -24.69
N ALA A 469 -32.96 41.00 -24.36
CA ALA A 469 -34.10 41.44 -25.18
C ALA A 469 -33.70 41.96 -26.58
N GLN A 470 -32.42 41.96 -26.95
CA GLN A 470 -31.93 42.34 -28.27
C GLN A 470 -31.97 41.22 -29.33
N ARG A 471 -32.56 40.05 -29.02
CA ARG A 471 -32.99 39.08 -30.04
C ARG A 471 -34.45 38.63 -29.83
N ASN A 472 -35.36 39.56 -30.09
CA ASN A 472 -36.68 39.34 -30.71
C ASN A 472 -37.69 38.36 -30.12
N PHE A 473 -37.64 37.94 -28.85
CA PHE A 473 -38.82 37.36 -28.20
C PHE A 473 -38.93 37.77 -26.72
N ILE A 474 -40.03 38.45 -26.38
CA ILE A 474 -40.44 38.76 -25.01
C ILE A 474 -41.21 37.53 -24.50
N PHE A 475 -40.70 36.88 -23.45
CA PHE A 475 -41.43 35.84 -22.73
C PHE A 475 -41.98 36.45 -21.44
N TYR A 476 -43.29 36.39 -21.26
CA TYR A 476 -43.95 36.73 -19.99
C TYR A 476 -44.05 35.44 -19.16
N LEU A 477 -43.46 35.44 -17.97
CA LEU A 477 -43.68 34.42 -16.94
C LEU A 477 -44.99 34.75 -16.23
N GLN A 478 -45.91 33.79 -16.12
CA GLN A 478 -47.12 33.86 -15.30
C GLN A 478 -47.03 32.86 -14.16
#